data_AF-A0A8D5A2F6-F1
#
_entry.id   AF-A0A8D5A2F6-F1
#
_cell.length_a   1.000
_cell.length_b   1.000
_cell.length_c   1.000
_cell.angle_alpha   90.00
_cell.angle_beta   90.00
_cell.angle_gamma   90.00
#
_symmetry.space_group_name_H-M   'P 1'
#
loop_
_entity.id
_entity.type
_entity.pdbx_description
1 polymer ?
#
loop_
_entity_poly.entity_id
_entity_poly.type
_entity_poly.pdbx_seq_one_letter_code
_entity_poly.pdbx_strand_id
1 'polypeptide(L)'
;MFAYQLAVSQDDGAMGITHVFRGNDLMDSTFYQILLMRKMGYTPPAYAHLPLLVDQQGIRLSKRQHGISVKELRESGTTAEEIIGFLLYLAGETGHKCRMSASEALRNVDFNTCRNLTKDSITVPF
;
A
#
# COMPACT_ATOMS: atom_id res chain seq x y z
N MET A 1 -8.31 19.25 -1.13
CA MET A 1 -7.78 19.66 0.19
C MET A 1 -6.33 20.07 0.02
N PHE A 2 -6.00 21.35 0.23
CA PHE A 2 -4.64 21.87 -0.05
C PHE A 2 -3.61 21.55 1.05
N ALA A 3 -4.05 21.47 2.31
CA ALA A 3 -3.18 21.24 3.45
C ALA A 3 -2.38 19.93 3.37
N TYR A 4 -3.01 18.84 2.91
CA TYR A 4 -2.34 17.54 2.76
C TYR A 4 -1.20 17.61 1.74
N GLN A 5 -1.40 18.28 0.61
CA GLN A 5 -0.39 18.36 -0.44
C GLN A 5 0.85 19.10 0.03
N LEU A 6 0.66 20.21 0.78
CA LEU A 6 1.77 20.97 1.33
C LEU A 6 2.50 20.21 2.43
N ALA A 7 1.77 19.65 3.41
CA ALA A 7 2.36 18.95 4.54
C ALA A 7 3.22 17.77 4.07
N VAL A 8 2.67 16.88 3.25
CA VAL A 8 3.40 15.71 2.74
C VAL A 8 4.62 16.12 1.92
N SER A 9 4.49 17.12 1.04
CA SER A 9 5.63 17.56 0.20
C SER A 9 6.77 18.15 1.03
N GLN A 10 6.44 18.90 2.09
CA GLN A 10 7.44 19.47 2.99
C GLN A 10 8.11 18.38 3.83
N ASP A 11 7.33 17.45 4.39
CA ASP A 11 7.85 16.37 5.23
C ASP A 11 8.73 15.40 4.42
N ASP A 12 8.25 14.92 3.26
CA ASP A 12 9.02 14.02 2.38
C ASP A 12 10.33 14.68 1.92
N GLY A 13 10.28 15.97 1.57
CA GLY A 13 11.46 16.74 1.17
C GLY A 13 12.46 16.95 2.31
N ALA A 14 11.98 17.36 3.49
CA ALA A 14 12.83 17.59 4.66
C ALA A 14 13.43 16.31 5.22
N MET A 15 12.71 15.18 5.14
CA MET A 15 13.19 13.86 5.57
C MET A 15 14.05 13.16 4.52
N GLY A 16 14.18 13.71 3.31
CA GLY A 16 14.98 13.12 2.24
C GLY A 16 14.43 11.78 1.74
N ILE A 17 13.10 11.63 1.71
CA ILE A 17 12.46 10.41 1.22
C ILE A 17 12.81 10.19 -0.26
N THR A 18 13.24 8.97 -0.60
CA THR A 18 13.65 8.62 -1.97
C THR A 18 12.59 7.82 -2.73
N HIS A 19 11.77 7.03 -2.02
CA HIS A 19 10.74 6.18 -2.59
C HIS A 19 9.46 6.25 -1.75
N VAL A 20 8.33 6.45 -2.42
CA VAL A 20 7.01 6.48 -1.80
C VAL A 20 6.14 5.38 -2.40
N PHE A 21 5.78 4.40 -1.57
CA PHE A 21 4.83 3.34 -1.90
C PHE A 21 3.50 3.63 -1.22
N ARG A 22 2.42 3.78 -2.00
CA ARG A 22 1.08 4.13 -1.47
C ARG A 22 -0.03 3.65 -2.39
N GLY A 23 -1.28 3.73 -1.93
CA GLY A 23 -2.44 3.30 -2.75
C GLY A 23 -2.66 4.17 -3.99
N ASN A 24 -3.20 3.56 -5.05
CA ASN A 24 -3.50 4.22 -6.33
C ASN A 24 -4.55 5.33 -6.25
N ASP A 25 -5.33 5.39 -5.16
CA ASP A 25 -6.26 6.49 -4.89
C ASP A 25 -5.57 7.85 -4.68
N LEU A 26 -4.25 7.85 -4.45
CA LEU A 26 -3.46 9.07 -4.29
C LEU A 26 -2.70 9.48 -5.56
N MET A 27 -2.91 8.80 -6.69
CA MET A 27 -2.21 9.09 -7.95
C MET A 27 -2.34 10.56 -8.36
N ASP A 28 -3.56 11.10 -8.37
CA ASP A 28 -3.84 12.49 -8.77
C ASP A 28 -3.18 13.53 -7.85
N SER A 29 -2.90 13.17 -6.59
CA SER A 29 -2.20 14.06 -5.65
C SER A 29 -0.73 14.23 -6.01
N THR A 30 -0.14 13.24 -6.68
CA THR A 30 1.29 13.20 -7.02
C THR A 30 1.71 14.39 -7.87
N PHE A 31 0.87 14.80 -8.83
CA PHE A 31 1.17 15.95 -9.67
C PHE A 31 1.41 17.23 -8.84
N TYR A 32 0.50 17.51 -7.91
CA TYR A 32 0.60 18.68 -7.04
C TYR A 32 1.77 18.59 -6.08
N GLN A 33 2.04 17.40 -5.53
CA GLN A 33 3.15 17.20 -4.60
C GLN A 33 4.52 17.39 -5.28
N ILE A 34 4.71 16.81 -6.47
CA ILE A 34 5.92 17.02 -7.28
C ILE A 34 6.14 18.50 -7.57
N LEU A 35 5.07 19.23 -7.93
CA LEU A 35 5.16 20.67 -8.19
C LEU A 35 5.60 21.44 -6.94
N LEU A 36 4.99 21.16 -5.78
CA LEU A 36 5.31 21.81 -4.52
C LEU A 36 6.75 21.51 -4.08
N MET A 37 7.17 20.24 -4.11
CA MET A 37 8.54 19.83 -3.75
C MET A 37 9.57 20.58 -4.60
N ARG A 38 9.37 20.64 -5.92
CA ARG A 38 10.25 21.38 -6.83
C ARG A 38 10.29 22.87 -6.50
N LYS A 39 9.15 23.48 -6.14
CA LYS A 39 9.09 24.90 -5.74
C LYS A 39 9.80 25.18 -4.43
N MET A 40 9.85 24.21 -3.53
CA MET A 40 10.58 24.29 -2.25
C MET A 40 12.05 23.86 -2.38
N GLY A 41 12.51 23.49 -3.58
CA GLY A 41 13.92 23.12 -3.84
C GLY A 41 14.26 21.66 -3.52
N TYR A 42 13.27 20.81 -3.25
CA TYR A 42 13.48 19.38 -3.00
C TYR A 42 13.46 18.57 -4.31
N THR A 43 14.20 17.46 -4.31
CA THR A 43 14.10 16.42 -5.33
C THR A 43 12.89 15.53 -5.02
N PRO A 44 11.91 15.39 -5.92
CA PRO A 44 10.78 14.48 -5.69
C PRO A 44 11.23 13.02 -5.64
N PRO A 45 10.61 12.17 -4.80
CA PRO A 45 10.90 10.75 -4.73
C PRO A 45 10.39 10.01 -5.97
N ALA A 46 10.85 8.77 -6.13
CA ALA A 46 10.19 7.81 -7.01
C ALA A 46 8.86 7.35 -6.37
N TYR A 47 7.76 7.42 -7.13
CA TYR A 47 6.45 7.01 -6.65
C TYR A 47 6.03 5.66 -7.22
N ALA A 48 5.54 4.78 -6.36
CA ALA A 48 4.88 3.53 -6.71
C ALA A 48 3.45 3.53 -6.14
N HIS A 49 2.46 3.43 -7.03
CA HIS A 49 1.05 3.44 -6.67
C HIS A 49 0.50 2.01 -6.75
N LEU A 50 0.21 1.44 -5.59
CA LEU A 50 -0.20 0.05 -5.43
C LEU A 50 -1.71 -0.12 -5.67
N PRO A 51 -2.14 -1.25 -6.25
CA PRO A 51 -3.55 -1.57 -6.44
C PRO A 51 -4.34 -1.51 -5.14
N LEU A 52 -5.59 -1.10 -5.26
CA LEU A 52 -6.51 -1.13 -4.13
C LEU A 52 -7.13 -2.52 -3.99
N LEU A 53 -7.39 -2.90 -2.75
CA LEU A 53 -8.16 -4.10 -2.45
C LEU A 53 -9.66 -3.83 -2.71
N VAL A 54 -10.30 -4.71 -3.46
CA VAL A 54 -11.72 -4.63 -3.82
C VAL A 54 -12.44 -5.93 -3.48
N ASP A 55 -13.77 -5.88 -3.32
CA ASP A 55 -14.61 -7.06 -3.18
C ASP A 55 -14.86 -7.76 -4.54
N GLN A 56 -15.68 -8.82 -4.53
CA GLN A 56 -16.02 -9.59 -5.73
C GLN A 56 -16.82 -8.77 -6.76
N GLN A 57 -17.45 -7.66 -6.34
CA GLN A 57 -18.20 -6.74 -7.19
C GLN A 57 -17.31 -5.59 -7.68
N GLY A 58 -16.01 -5.58 -7.33
CA GLY A 58 -15.06 -4.54 -7.70
C GLY A 58 -15.17 -3.27 -6.85
N ILE A 59 -15.94 -3.30 -5.77
CA ILE A 59 -16.10 -2.16 -4.87
C ILE A 59 -14.92 -2.11 -3.91
N ARG A 60 -14.32 -0.93 -3.77
CA ARG A 60 -13.17 -0.70 -2.88
C ARG A 60 -13.53 -1.07 -1.45
N LEU A 61 -12.71 -1.92 -0.84
CA LEU A 61 -12.81 -2.18 0.59
C LEU A 61 -12.50 -0.90 1.35
N SER A 62 -13.49 -0.41 2.09
CA SER A 62 -13.37 0.78 2.92
C SER A 62 -13.92 0.49 4.31
N LYS A 63 -13.43 1.20 5.33
CA LYS A 63 -13.94 1.09 6.71
C LYS A 63 -15.46 1.33 6.81
N ARG A 64 -16.06 2.02 5.82
CA ARG A 64 -17.50 2.31 5.77
C ARG A 64 -18.33 1.14 5.20
N GLN A 65 -17.71 0.24 4.46
CA GLN A 65 -18.38 -0.86 3.75
C GLN A 65 -18.01 -2.23 4.32
N HIS A 66 -17.92 -2.36 5.64
CA HIS A 66 -17.54 -3.63 6.31
C HIS A 66 -16.11 -4.11 5.97
N GLY A 67 -15.21 -3.19 5.60
CA GLY A 67 -13.80 -3.49 5.43
C GLY A 67 -13.19 -3.95 6.75
N ILE A 68 -12.67 -5.16 6.76
CA ILE A 68 -12.04 -5.79 7.92
C ILE A 68 -10.89 -4.91 8.45
N SER A 69 -10.94 -4.53 9.72
CA SER A 69 -9.85 -3.80 10.37
C SER A 69 -8.82 -4.76 10.97
N VAL A 70 -7.56 -4.30 11.05
CA VAL A 70 -6.49 -5.04 11.76
C VAL A 70 -6.85 -5.29 13.23
N LYS A 71 -7.63 -4.39 13.84
CA LYS A 71 -8.11 -4.55 15.21
C LYS A 71 -9.09 -5.73 15.33
N GLU A 72 -10.11 -5.78 14.48
CA GLU A 72 -11.09 -6.87 14.48
C GLU A 72 -10.43 -8.21 14.14
N LEU A 73 -9.47 -8.24 13.21
CA LEU A 73 -8.66 -9.43 12.92
C LEU A 73 -7.91 -9.92 14.15
N ARG A 74 -7.29 -9.00 14.90
CA ARG A 74 -6.60 -9.35 16.14
C ARG A 74 -7.57 -9.87 17.20
N GLU A 75 -8.73 -9.23 17.35
CA GLU A 75 -9.77 -9.64 18.31
C GLU A 75 -10.40 -11.00 17.95
N SER A 76 -10.44 -11.37 16.67
CA SER A 76 -10.87 -12.69 16.20
C SER A 76 -9.79 -13.78 16.30
N GLY A 77 -8.59 -13.43 16.79
CA GLY A 77 -7.47 -14.38 16.95
C GLY A 77 -6.57 -14.52 15.72
N THR A 78 -6.75 -13.68 14.68
CA THR A 78 -5.86 -13.66 13.52
C THR A 78 -4.49 -13.10 13.92
N THR A 79 -3.44 -13.84 13.62
CA THR A 79 -2.05 -13.49 13.91
C THR A 79 -1.48 -12.51 12.88
N ALA A 80 -0.39 -11.81 13.24
CA ALA A 80 0.28 -10.91 12.30
C ALA A 80 0.84 -11.67 11.10
N GLU A 81 1.33 -12.89 11.32
CA GLU A 81 1.89 -13.78 10.32
C GLU A 81 0.85 -14.24 9.29
N GLU A 82 -0.40 -14.45 9.73
CA GLU A 82 -1.52 -14.74 8.84
C GLU A 82 -1.88 -13.54 7.98
N ILE A 83 -1.89 -12.34 8.56
CA ILE A 83 -2.17 -11.10 7.81
C ILE A 83 -1.09 -10.87 6.75
N ILE A 84 0.19 -10.98 7.13
CA ILE A 84 1.32 -10.77 6.22
C ILE A 84 1.30 -11.81 5.10
N GLY A 85 1.18 -13.10 5.43
CA GLY A 85 1.17 -14.14 4.41
C GLY A 85 -0.07 -14.09 3.52
N PHE A 86 -1.21 -13.62 4.02
CA PHE A 86 -2.39 -13.34 3.19
C PHE A 86 -2.14 -12.17 2.23
N LEU A 87 -1.53 -11.08 2.69
CA LEU A 87 -1.19 -9.95 1.82
C LEU A 87 -0.17 -10.34 0.74
N LEU A 88 0.81 -11.19 1.06
CA LEU A 88 1.77 -11.72 0.09
C LEU A 88 1.11 -12.62 -0.96
N TYR A 89 0.19 -13.48 -0.53
CA TYR A 89 -0.66 -14.25 -1.45
C TYR A 89 -1.45 -13.33 -2.39
N LEU A 90 -2.09 -12.29 -1.85
CA LEU A 90 -2.83 -11.29 -2.64
C LEU A 90 -1.91 -10.53 -3.60
N ALA A 91 -0.69 -10.19 -3.18
CA ALA A 91 0.34 -9.58 -4.00
C ALA A 91 0.87 -10.52 -5.11
N GLY A 92 0.47 -11.80 -5.11
CA GLY A 92 0.85 -12.78 -6.12
C GLY A 92 2.24 -13.38 -5.90
N GLU A 93 2.79 -13.21 -4.69
CA GLU A 93 4.09 -13.77 -4.30
C GLU A 93 4.00 -15.28 -4.06
N THR A 94 3.02 -15.71 -3.27
CA THR A 94 2.82 -17.11 -2.93
C THR A 94 1.66 -17.71 -3.70
N GLY A 95 1.78 -18.98 -4.14
CA GLY A 95 0.70 -19.69 -4.83
C GLY A 95 -0.47 -20.09 -3.92
N HIS A 96 -0.29 -20.01 -2.61
CA HIS A 96 -1.29 -20.34 -1.59
C HIS A 96 -1.15 -19.43 -0.37
N LYS A 97 -2.21 -19.31 0.43
CA LYS A 97 -2.17 -18.61 1.71
C LYS A 97 -1.27 -19.39 2.67
N CYS A 98 -0.24 -18.73 3.19
CA CYS A 98 0.63 -19.29 4.22
C CYS A 98 0.74 -18.29 5.37
N ARG A 99 1.29 -18.73 6.51
CA ARG A 99 1.69 -17.82 7.59
C ARG A 99 3.15 -17.44 7.35
N MET A 100 3.47 -16.15 7.39
CA MET A 100 4.84 -15.68 7.20
C MET A 100 5.14 -14.52 8.13
N SER A 101 6.24 -14.59 8.86
CA SER A 101 6.69 -13.47 9.71
C SER A 101 7.25 -12.31 8.87
N ALA A 102 7.19 -11.09 9.40
CA ALA A 102 7.76 -9.92 8.71
C ALA A 102 9.26 -10.08 8.42
N SER A 103 10.01 -10.67 9.37
CA SER A 103 11.44 -10.91 9.21
C SER A 103 11.75 -11.98 8.16
N GLU A 104 10.88 -12.98 8.00
CA GLU A 104 11.00 -13.99 6.96
C GLU A 104 10.67 -13.42 5.58
N ALA A 105 9.57 -12.66 5.48
CA ALA A 105 9.20 -11.97 4.25
C ALA A 105 10.34 -11.05 3.76
N LEU A 106 10.95 -10.28 4.67
CA LEU A 106 12.07 -9.39 4.33
C LEU A 106 13.28 -10.14 3.75
N ARG A 107 13.52 -11.40 4.16
CA ARG A 107 14.65 -12.19 3.67
C ARG A 107 14.37 -12.92 2.36
N ASN A 108 13.11 -13.32 2.15
CA ASN A 108 12.76 -14.32 1.15
C ASN A 108 11.89 -13.77 0.01
N VAL A 109 11.28 -12.60 0.18
CA VAL A 109 10.38 -12.00 -0.81
C VAL A 109 11.07 -10.82 -1.47
N ASP A 110 11.21 -10.89 -2.79
CA ASP A 110 11.64 -9.76 -3.60
C ASP A 110 10.42 -8.94 -4.03
N PHE A 111 10.57 -7.62 -4.16
CA PHE A 111 9.44 -6.81 -4.59
C PHE A 111 8.98 -7.14 -6.01
N ASN A 112 9.91 -7.54 -6.89
CA ASN A 112 9.62 -7.86 -8.29
C ASN A 112 8.89 -9.19 -8.47
N THR A 113 8.88 -10.06 -7.44
CA THR A 113 8.16 -11.33 -7.49
C THR A 113 6.66 -11.17 -7.15
N CYS A 114 6.26 -10.03 -6.60
CA CYS A 114 4.88 -9.66 -6.31
C CYS A 114 4.08 -9.25 -7.58
N ARG A 115 3.72 -10.25 -8.40
CA ARG A 115 3.13 -10.07 -9.75
C ARG A 115 1.81 -9.30 -9.80
N ASN A 116 1.03 -9.28 -8.72
CA ASN A 116 -0.27 -8.61 -8.72
C ASN A 116 -0.16 -7.11 -8.42
N LEU A 117 1.00 -6.60 -8.00
CA LEU A 117 1.17 -5.18 -7.69
C LEU A 117 1.13 -4.26 -8.92
N THR A 118 1.21 -4.81 -10.13
CA THR A 118 1.06 -4.06 -11.38
C THR A 118 -0.38 -3.99 -11.90
N LYS A 119 -1.34 -4.60 -11.19
CA LYS A 119 -2.76 -4.57 -11.54
C LYS A 119 -3.39 -3.26 -11.07
N ASP A 120 -4.57 -2.93 -11.61
CA ASP A 120 -5.34 -1.76 -11.17
C ASP A 120 -5.96 -1.97 -9.78
N SER A 121 -6.41 -3.19 -9.52
CA SER A 121 -6.99 -3.62 -8.24
C SER A 121 -6.71 -5.10 -7.98
N ILE A 122 -6.86 -5.50 -6.72
CA ILE A 122 -6.77 -6.89 -6.28
C ILE A 122 -8.08 -7.27 -5.60
N THR A 123 -8.81 -8.21 -6.21
CA THR A 123 -10.03 -8.77 -5.61
C THR A 123 -9.68 -9.66 -4.43
N VAL A 124 -10.32 -9.40 -3.29
CA VAL A 124 -10.13 -10.19 -2.09
C VAL A 124 -11.17 -11.32 -2.05
N PRO A 125 -10.74 -12.59 -1.92
CA PRO A 125 -11.65 -13.74 -1.92
C PRO A 125 -12.23 -13.94 -0.52
N PHE A 126 -13.13 -13.04 -0.11
CA PHE A 126 -14.05 -13.26 1.01
C PHE A 126 -15.30 -13.98 0.53
#